data_AF-A0A7C2SFZ2-F1
#
_entry.id   AF-A0A7C2SFZ2-F1
#
_cell.length_a   1.000
_cell.length_b   1.000
_cell.length_c   1.000
_cell.angle_alpha   90.00
_cell.angle_beta   90.00
_cell.angle_gamma   90.00
#
_symmetry.space_group_name_H-M   'P 1'
#
loop_
_entity.id
_entity.type
_entity.pdbx_description
1 polymer ?
#
loop_
_entity_poly.entity_id
_entity_poly.type
_entity_poly.pdbx_seq_one_letter_code
_entity_poly.pdbx_strand_id
1 'polypeptide(L)'
;MAAPPPVPRRPRTPPYRPRFTLALLYVFGLVVAWGLAFALPDLLAAARELPPGPAELTPQELAHAREIAREALAGRVHYAVAAALVTFGLLVWRGWLPGLRERGAAAR
;
A
#
# COMPACT_ATOMS: atom_id res chain seq x y z
N MET A 1 37.33 2.96 50.39
CA MET A 1 36.50 2.23 49.41
C MET A 1 36.18 3.17 48.27
N ALA A 2 36.73 2.93 47.07
CA ALA A 2 36.47 3.78 45.91
C ALA A 2 35.10 3.44 45.31
N ALA A 3 34.31 4.45 44.99
CA ALA A 3 33.00 4.28 44.34
C ALA A 3 33.20 3.68 42.94
N PRO A 4 32.33 2.74 42.50
CA PRO A 4 32.42 2.18 41.16
C PRO A 4 32.21 3.27 40.11
N PRO A 5 32.91 3.20 38.95
CA PRO A 5 32.77 4.18 37.89
C PRO A 5 31.35 4.18 37.31
N PRO A 6 30.84 5.33 36.86
CA PRO A 6 29.50 5.43 36.29
C PRO A 6 29.41 4.60 35.00
N VAL A 7 28.48 3.64 34.98
CA VAL A 7 28.22 2.79 33.81
C VAL A 7 27.63 3.66 32.69
N PRO A 8 28.21 3.68 31.48
CA PRO A 8 27.65 4.42 30.35
C PRO A 8 26.27 3.86 29.99
N ARG A 9 25.23 4.68 30.13
CA ARG A 9 23.87 4.33 29.71
C ARG A 9 23.85 4.23 28.18
N ARG A 10 23.64 3.03 27.64
CA ARG A 10 23.40 2.87 26.20
C ARG A 10 22.16 3.68 25.81
N PRO A 11 22.19 4.41 24.68
CA PRO A 11 21.00 5.07 24.17
C PRO A 11 19.92 4.01 23.93
N ARG A 12 18.75 4.20 24.55
CA ARG A 12 17.58 3.36 24.31
C ARG A 12 17.16 3.56 22.86
N THR A 13 17.23 2.51 22.05
CA THR A 13 16.62 2.52 20.72
C THR A 13 15.12 2.79 20.86
N PRO A 14 14.53 3.62 19.98
CA PRO A 14 13.11 3.89 20.03
C PRO A 14 12.32 2.57 19.90
N PRO A 15 11.29 2.35 20.73
CA PRO A 15 10.51 1.13 20.66
C PRO A 15 9.77 1.04 19.31
N TYR A 16 9.72 -0.17 18.75
CA TYR A 16 8.96 -0.46 17.54
C TYR A 16 7.51 0.03 17.68
N ARG A 17 7.04 0.81 16.71
CA ARG A 17 5.68 1.37 16.69
C ARG A 17 4.82 0.59 15.68
N PRO A 18 4.05 -0.42 16.11
CA PRO A 18 3.22 -1.23 15.19
C PRO A 18 2.22 -0.42 14.37
N ARG A 19 1.82 0.76 14.87
CA ARG A 19 0.93 1.69 14.16
C ARG A 19 1.56 2.27 12.88
N PHE A 20 2.87 2.50 12.88
CA PHE A 20 3.55 3.01 11.69
C PHE A 20 3.53 1.96 10.57
N THR A 21 3.87 0.72 10.90
CA THR A 21 3.82 -0.41 9.96
C THR A 21 2.40 -0.64 9.44
N LEU A 22 1.38 -0.56 10.31
CA LEU A 22 -0.02 -0.67 9.89
C LEU A 22 -0.45 0.46 8.96
N ALA A 23 -0.08 1.70 9.26
CA ALA A 23 -0.38 2.85 8.39
C ALA A 23 0.27 2.68 7.01
N LEU A 24 1.54 2.24 6.97
CA LEU A 24 2.23 1.96 5.72
C LEU A 24 1.52 0.84 4.92
N LEU A 25 1.09 -0.23 5.60
CA LEU A 25 0.37 -1.33 4.96
C LEU A 25 -0.98 -0.87 4.38
N TYR A 26 -1.73 -0.03 5.10
CA TYR A 26 -2.98 0.54 4.61
C TYR A 26 -2.78 1.47 3.42
N VAL A 27 -1.80 2.37 3.48
CA VAL A 27 -1.48 3.27 2.36
C VAL A 27 -1.05 2.46 1.14
N PHE A 28 -0.15 1.48 1.32
CA PHE A 28 0.30 0.62 0.25
C PHE A 28 -0.86 -0.17 -0.38
N GLY A 29 -1.72 -0.78 0.45
CA GLY A 29 -2.90 -1.49 -0.02
C GLY A 29 -3.86 -0.59 -0.80
N LEU A 30 -4.06 0.66 -0.36
CA LEU A 30 -4.89 1.64 -1.06
C LEU A 30 -4.27 2.08 -2.39
N VAL A 31 -2.96 2.28 -2.45
CA VAL A 31 -2.25 2.59 -3.70
C VAL A 31 -2.42 1.46 -4.70
N VAL A 32 -2.27 0.20 -4.26
CA VAL A 32 -2.49 -0.97 -5.12
C VAL A 32 -3.95 -1.05 -5.57
N ALA A 33 -4.91 -0.85 -4.67
CA ALA A 33 -6.33 -0.89 -5.00
C ALA A 33 -6.72 0.18 -6.02
N TRP A 34 -6.27 1.43 -5.83
CA TRP A 34 -6.52 2.51 -6.77
C TRP A 34 -5.76 2.33 -8.09
N GLY A 35 -4.50 1.89 -8.04
CA GLY A 35 -3.73 1.56 -9.23
C GLY A 35 -4.42 0.49 -10.07
N LEU A 36 -4.95 -0.55 -9.43
CA LEU A 36 -5.76 -1.57 -10.10
C LEU A 36 -7.06 -0.98 -10.64
N ALA A 37 -7.78 -0.16 -9.88
CA ALA A 37 -9.02 0.47 -10.35
C ALA A 37 -8.79 1.35 -11.60
N PHE A 38 -7.66 2.06 -11.67
CA PHE A 38 -7.29 2.86 -12.84
C PHE A 38 -6.82 2.01 -14.04
N ALA A 39 -6.14 0.89 -13.80
CA ALA A 39 -5.68 0.00 -14.85
C ALA A 39 -6.77 -0.97 -15.34
N LEU A 40 -7.78 -1.26 -14.51
CA LEU A 40 -8.86 -2.21 -14.79
C LEU A 40 -9.60 -1.95 -16.11
N PRO A 41 -10.02 -0.72 -16.47
CA PRO A 41 -10.70 -0.50 -17.75
C PRO A 41 -9.82 -0.86 -18.95
N ASP A 42 -8.53 -0.50 -18.92
CA ASP A 42 -7.59 -0.78 -20.00
C ASP A 42 -7.29 -2.29 -20.08
N LEU A 43 -7.15 -2.96 -18.94
CA LEU A 43 -7.01 -4.41 -18.86
C LEU A 43 -8.25 -5.14 -19.38
N LEU A 44 -9.46 -4.64 -19.10
CA LEU A 44 -10.70 -5.20 -19.62
C LEU A 44 -10.88 -4.96 -21.12
N ALA A 45 -10.43 -3.81 -21.63
CA ALA A 45 -10.42 -3.53 -23.07
C ALA A 45 -9.49 -4.51 -23.79
N ALA A 46 -8.25 -4.67 -23.30
CA ALA A 46 -7.29 -5.64 -23.83
C ALA A 46 -7.82 -7.09 -23.75
N ALA A 47 -8.45 -7.46 -22.63
CA ALA A 47 -9.06 -8.78 -22.47
C ALA A 47 -10.18 -9.08 -23.48
N ARG A 48 -10.88 -8.04 -23.97
CA ARG A 48 -11.92 -8.19 -25.00
C ARG A 48 -11.35 -8.27 -26.42
N GLU A 49 -10.17 -7.73 -26.65
CA GLU A 49 -9.49 -7.76 -27.95
C GLU A 49 -8.71 -9.06 -28.17
N LEU A 50 -8.41 -9.79 -27.09
CA LEU A 50 -7.79 -11.11 -27.18
C LEU A 50 -8.78 -12.11 -27.81
N PRO A 51 -8.39 -12.79 -28.92
CA PRO A 51 -9.19 -13.87 -29.47
C PRO A 51 -9.34 -14.99 -28.43
N PRO A 52 -10.37 -15.84 -28.52
CA PRO A 52 -10.50 -17.01 -27.65
C PRO A 52 -9.32 -17.95 -27.88
N GLY A 53 -8.27 -17.78 -27.07
CA GLY A 53 -7.06 -18.59 -27.06
C GLY A 53 -7.15 -19.74 -26.06
N PRO A 54 -6.19 -20.69 -26.09
CA PRO A 54 -6.12 -21.76 -25.09
C PRO A 54 -6.10 -21.19 -23.67
N ALA A 55 -6.62 -21.96 -22.70
CA ALA A 55 -6.74 -21.54 -21.30
C ALA A 55 -5.39 -21.19 -20.62
N GLU A 56 -4.27 -21.64 -21.21
CA GLU A 56 -2.92 -21.30 -20.78
C GLU A 56 -2.35 -20.17 -21.65
N LEU A 57 -2.10 -19.03 -21.00
CA LEU A 57 -1.40 -17.91 -21.60
C LEU A 57 0.03 -18.32 -21.96
N THR A 58 0.39 -18.14 -23.21
CA THR A 58 1.76 -18.28 -23.68
C THR A 58 2.67 -17.22 -23.04
N PRO A 59 3.98 -17.45 -22.94
CA PRO A 59 4.93 -16.45 -22.42
C PRO A 59 4.89 -15.11 -23.18
N GLN A 60 4.51 -15.15 -24.46
CA GLN A 60 4.37 -13.98 -25.33
C GLN A 60 3.12 -13.16 -24.98
N GLU A 61 1.98 -13.82 -24.71
CA GLU A 61 0.75 -13.15 -24.26
C GLU A 61 0.94 -12.52 -22.87
N LEU A 62 1.68 -13.18 -21.97
CA LEU A 62 2.05 -12.60 -20.67
C LEU A 62 2.92 -11.35 -20.80
N ALA A 63 3.89 -11.36 -21.73
CA ALA A 63 4.72 -10.20 -21.99
C ALA A 63 3.89 -9.03 -22.55
N HIS A 64 2.98 -9.32 -23.49
CA HIS A 64 2.08 -8.34 -24.07
C HIS A 64 1.11 -7.74 -23.03
N ALA A 65 0.51 -8.58 -22.19
CA ALA A 65 -0.36 -8.13 -21.09
C ALA A 65 0.40 -7.25 -20.08
N ARG A 66 1.67 -7.56 -19.79
CA ARG A 66 2.54 -6.73 -18.95
C ARG A 66 2.82 -5.37 -19.57
N GLU A 67 3.01 -5.31 -20.87
CA GLU A 67 3.29 -4.07 -21.59
C GLU A 67 2.06 -3.16 -21.59
N ILE A 68 0.88 -3.71 -21.88
CA ILE A 68 -0.41 -3.01 -21.76
C ILE A 68 -0.62 -2.50 -20.34
N ALA A 69 -0.39 -3.34 -19.33
CA ALA A 69 -0.51 -2.92 -17.94
C ALA A 69 0.47 -1.78 -17.60
N ARG A 70 1.71 -1.85 -18.10
CA ARG A 70 2.73 -0.85 -17.86
C ARG A 70 2.39 0.48 -18.53
N GLU A 71 1.84 0.45 -19.73
CA GLU A 71 1.40 1.63 -20.49
C GLU A 71 0.15 2.25 -19.88
N ALA A 72 -0.83 1.43 -19.46
CA ALA A 72 -2.02 1.86 -18.73
C ALA A 72 -1.67 2.56 -17.39
N LEU A 73 -0.63 2.09 -16.71
CA LEU A 73 -0.12 2.70 -15.47
C LEU A 73 0.83 3.87 -15.73
N ALA A 74 1.48 3.94 -16.91
CA ALA A 74 2.44 4.99 -17.23
C ALA A 74 1.75 6.36 -17.20
N GLY A 75 2.23 7.24 -16.31
CA GLY A 75 1.63 8.56 -16.13
C GLY A 75 0.30 8.57 -15.37
N ARG A 76 -0.18 7.45 -14.81
CA ARG A 76 -1.37 7.44 -13.93
C ARG A 76 -1.06 7.08 -12.48
N VAL A 77 0.14 6.59 -12.20
CA VAL A 77 0.61 6.23 -10.84
C VAL A 77 0.45 7.39 -9.86
N HIS A 78 0.72 8.63 -10.26
CA HIS A 78 0.58 9.79 -9.36
C HIS A 78 -0.87 10.06 -8.98
N TYR A 79 -1.85 9.84 -9.88
CA TYR A 79 -3.27 9.92 -9.55
C TYR A 79 -3.69 8.79 -8.60
N ALA A 80 -3.18 7.57 -8.79
CA ALA A 80 -3.43 6.47 -7.87
C ALA A 80 -2.88 6.76 -6.46
N VAL A 81 -1.68 7.34 -6.36
CA VAL A 81 -1.09 7.76 -5.09
C VAL A 81 -1.91 8.88 -4.44
N ALA A 82 -2.30 9.91 -5.21
CA ALA A 82 -3.12 10.99 -4.69
C ALA A 82 -4.48 10.48 -4.17
N ALA A 83 -5.17 9.64 -4.95
CA ALA A 83 -6.45 9.03 -4.55
C ALA A 83 -6.30 8.15 -3.30
N ALA A 84 -5.21 7.38 -3.20
CA ALA A 84 -4.92 6.57 -2.02
C ALA A 84 -4.70 7.42 -0.77
N LEU A 85 -3.96 8.52 -0.87
CA LEU A 85 -3.73 9.45 0.25
C LEU A 85 -5.03 10.13 0.70
N VAL A 86 -5.85 10.62 -0.24
CA VAL A 86 -7.16 11.21 0.07
C VAL A 86 -8.06 10.18 0.76
N THR A 87 -8.12 8.95 0.22
CA THR A 87 -8.92 7.87 0.80
C THR A 87 -8.42 7.48 2.19
N PHE A 88 -7.10 7.34 2.36
CA PHE A 88 -6.50 7.05 3.66
C PHE A 88 -6.84 8.13 4.68
N GLY A 89 -6.69 9.41 4.32
CA GLY A 89 -7.05 10.54 5.17
C GLY A 89 -8.53 10.51 5.59
N LEU A 90 -9.44 10.21 4.66
CA LEU A 90 -10.86 10.04 4.95
C LEU A 90 -11.14 8.88 5.91
N LEU A 91 -10.49 7.73 5.70
CA LEU A 91 -10.66 6.53 6.54
C LEU A 91 -10.10 6.75 7.95
N VAL A 92 -8.99 7.48 8.08
CA VAL A 92 -8.42 7.91 9.36
C VAL A 92 -9.38 8.89 10.05
N TRP A 93 -9.84 9.93 9.36
CA TRP A 93 -10.76 10.94 9.91
C TRP A 93 -12.07 10.33 10.40
N ARG A 94 -12.61 9.36 9.65
CA ARG A 94 -13.84 8.64 10.01
C ARG A 94 -13.61 7.56 11.08
N GLY A 95 -12.36 7.31 11.49
CA GLY A 95 -11.99 6.30 12.47
C GLY A 95 -12.28 4.88 12.02
N TRP A 96 -12.34 4.64 10.70
CA TRP A 96 -12.67 3.36 10.10
C TRP A 96 -11.51 2.37 10.04
N LEU A 97 -10.27 2.84 10.23
CA LEU A 97 -9.08 1.98 10.21
C LEU A 97 -8.84 1.33 11.58
N PRO A 98 -9.11 0.02 11.73
CA PRO A 98 -8.83 -0.68 12.97
C PRO A 98 -7.31 -0.68 13.25
N GLY A 99 -6.92 -0.58 14.51
CA GLY A 99 -5.51 -0.56 14.92
C GLY A 99 -4.80 0.81 14.83
N LEU A 100 -5.37 1.79 14.11
CA LEU A 100 -4.87 3.18 14.10
C LEU A 100 -5.62 4.12 15.07
N ARG A 101 -6.79 3.71 15.57
CA ARG A 101 -7.53 4.46 16.59
C ARG A 101 -6.67 4.54 17.86
N GLU A 102 -6.42 5.74 18.35
CA GLU A 102 -5.86 5.90 19.69
C GLU A 102 -6.82 5.24 20.68
N ARG A 103 -6.36 4.27 21.46
CA ARG A 103 -7.08 3.76 22.63
C ARG A 103 -7.06 4.83 23.73
N GLY A 104 -7.58 6.02 23.45
CA GLY A 104 -7.82 7.09 24.42
C GLY A 104 -9.16 6.96 25.15
N ALA A 105 -9.98 5.97 24.80
CA ALA A 105 -11.32 5.78 25.34
C ALA A 105 -11.53 4.41 26.04
N ALA A 106 -10.47 3.83 26.60
CA ALA A 106 -10.56 2.66 27.49
C ALA A 106 -10.07 2.97 28.92
N ALA A 107 -10.13 4.24 29.30
CA ALA A 107 -9.81 4.76 30.63
C ALA A 107 -10.80 5.86 31.05
N ARG A 108 -12.09 5.66 30.75
CA ARG A 108 -13.20 6.33 31.43
C ARG A 108 -14.26 5.30 31.75
#